data_AF-A0A935CDY4-F1
#
_entry.id   AF-A0A935CDY4-F1
#
_cell.length_a   1.000
_cell.length_b   1.000
_cell.length_c   1.000
_cell.angle_alpha   90.00
_cell.angle_beta   90.00
_cell.angle_gamma   90.00
#
_symmetry.space_group_name_H-M   'P 1'
#
loop_
_entity.id
_entity.type
_entity.pdbx_description
1 polymer ?
#
loop_
_entity_poly.entity_id
_entity_poly.type
_entity_poly.pdbx_seq_one_letter_code
_entity_poly.pdbx_strand_id
1 'polypeptide(L)'
;MTSVSTQDPVSEDLKRYRRGTHRACDPSETYDHLRALMPRCGITRIANITGLDRVGVPVYTAIRPNSRALSTSQGKGMDRDAARASALMEAFESWHGERVSADGGYYRREEAEDENGIPVADVGRISRRGRDVSWLSSTRINWVRGLDVMSGVAVLLPYDCVSSDFTGDVQRVAFIRSTNGLASGNTLTEATLHGLYEVIERDAVALWSPSAGTADRVVDPGTVHDEDNAALLDRLADAGLGVLIRDVRCDTRVPVFAVAIAPTNPTRMPPFAAFSGYGAHLDPRVALSRALTEAIQSRLTVIHGGRDDLWPSAYARVLDHRAARNWARFVSTAEPTVDFERIPDHSTETFSGDLEVLKESIASVAAEAIAVDLTRPGLGIPVVKVVVPGLSGIPFDPRPRDGGRVGSAAPA
;
A
#
# COMPACT_ATOMS: atom_id res chain seq x y z
N MET A 1 6.51 -24.84 34.89
CA MET A 1 7.48 -23.73 34.73
C MET A 1 7.93 -23.75 33.28
N THR A 2 7.11 -23.15 32.43
CA THR A 2 7.35 -23.03 30.99
C THR A 2 8.31 -21.88 30.78
N SER A 3 9.47 -22.17 30.21
CA SER A 3 10.49 -21.20 29.82
C SER A 3 9.90 -20.21 28.82
N VAL A 4 9.67 -18.98 29.25
CA VAL A 4 9.48 -17.84 28.34
C VAL A 4 10.81 -17.66 27.65
N SER A 5 10.86 -18.00 26.36
CA SER A 5 11.99 -17.70 25.49
C SER A 5 12.12 -16.19 25.41
N THR A 6 13.06 -15.62 26.16
CA THR A 6 13.52 -14.24 25.98
C THR A 6 14.32 -14.19 24.68
N GLN A 7 13.63 -13.98 23.55
CA GLN A 7 14.28 -13.59 22.31
C GLN A 7 14.84 -12.18 22.48
N ASP A 8 16.08 -11.96 22.06
CA ASP A 8 16.75 -10.67 22.16
C ASP A 8 16.02 -9.62 21.30
N PRO A 9 15.56 -8.48 21.86
CA PRO A 9 14.83 -7.45 21.12
C PRO A 9 15.65 -6.83 19.97
N VAL A 10 16.99 -6.89 20.06
CA VAL A 10 17.90 -6.44 18.99
C VAL A 10 17.85 -7.34 17.75
N SER A 11 17.52 -8.62 17.92
CA SER A 11 17.49 -9.61 16.84
C SER A 11 16.24 -9.48 15.94
N GLU A 12 15.14 -8.95 16.48
CA GLU A 12 13.87 -8.76 15.76
C GLU A 12 13.81 -7.44 14.97
N ASP A 13 14.68 -6.48 15.30
CA ASP A 13 14.72 -5.16 14.64
C ASP A 13 15.59 -5.14 13.36
N LEU A 14 16.43 -6.15 13.16
CA LEU A 14 17.34 -6.25 12.01
C LEU A 14 16.64 -6.76 10.75
N LYS A 15 17.03 -6.18 9.60
CA LYS A 15 16.57 -6.62 8.27
C LYS A 15 17.39 -7.82 7.80
N ARG A 16 16.77 -9.01 7.76
CA ARG A 16 17.46 -10.27 7.40
C ARG A 16 17.28 -10.67 5.95
N TYR A 17 16.15 -10.30 5.35
CA TYR A 17 15.87 -10.57 3.94
C TYR A 17 15.72 -9.23 3.22
N ARG A 18 16.46 -9.04 2.12
CA ARG A 18 16.55 -7.75 1.40
C ARG A 18 16.24 -7.83 -0.10
N ARG A 19 15.89 -9.00 -0.61
CA ARG A 19 15.72 -9.23 -2.05
C ARG A 19 14.35 -8.74 -2.54
N GLY A 20 14.35 -7.62 -3.28
CA GLY A 20 13.15 -6.88 -3.71
C GLY A 20 12.31 -6.26 -2.59
N THR A 21 12.62 -6.54 -1.32
CA THR A 21 11.91 -6.00 -0.15
C THR A 21 12.70 -6.28 1.14
N HIS A 22 12.45 -5.53 2.22
CA HIS A 22 13.13 -5.68 3.52
C HIS A 22 12.24 -6.38 4.56
N ARG A 23 12.64 -7.54 5.09
CA ARG A 23 11.88 -8.34 6.08
C ARG A 23 12.74 -8.80 7.26
N ALA A 24 12.07 -9.03 8.40
CA ALA A 24 12.72 -9.52 9.61
C ALA A 24 13.16 -11.00 9.51
N CYS A 25 12.52 -11.78 8.64
CA CYS A 25 12.85 -13.20 8.39
C CYS A 25 12.68 -13.56 6.92
N ASP A 26 13.06 -14.79 6.56
CA ASP A 26 12.87 -15.28 5.19
C ASP A 26 11.37 -15.43 4.87
N PRO A 27 10.90 -15.07 3.67
CA PRO A 27 9.49 -15.20 3.29
C PRO A 27 8.93 -16.63 3.42
N SER A 28 9.76 -17.66 3.31
CA SER A 28 9.35 -19.05 3.52
C SER A 28 8.92 -19.30 4.97
N GLU A 29 9.61 -18.72 5.94
CA GLU A 29 9.26 -18.78 7.37
C GLU A 29 7.92 -18.08 7.63
N THR A 30 7.73 -16.88 7.05
CA THR A 30 6.46 -16.16 7.10
C THR A 30 5.33 -17.00 6.50
N TYR A 31 5.54 -17.58 5.32
CA TYR A 31 4.56 -18.40 4.63
C TYR A 31 4.15 -19.62 5.47
N ASP A 32 5.12 -20.37 6.02
CA ASP A 32 4.82 -21.58 6.79
C ASP A 32 4.04 -21.28 8.06
N HIS A 33 4.37 -20.19 8.75
CA HIS A 33 3.60 -19.71 9.90
C HIS A 33 2.15 -19.38 9.50
N LEU A 34 1.96 -18.53 8.50
CA LEU A 34 0.63 -18.07 8.09
C LEU A 34 -0.23 -19.19 7.49
N ARG A 35 0.38 -20.13 6.78
CA ARG A 35 -0.30 -21.29 6.18
C ARG A 35 -1.03 -22.11 7.24
N ALA A 36 -0.43 -22.29 8.42
CA ALA A 36 -1.06 -23.01 9.53
C ALA A 36 -2.30 -22.30 10.09
N LEU A 37 -2.39 -20.98 9.93
CA LEU A 37 -3.48 -20.15 10.45
C LEU A 37 -4.62 -19.92 9.44
N MET A 38 -4.44 -20.29 8.17
CA MET A 38 -5.42 -20.10 7.09
C MET A 38 -6.87 -20.52 7.47
N PRO A 39 -7.12 -21.71 8.06
CA PRO A 39 -8.49 -22.14 8.36
C PRO A 39 -9.18 -21.25 9.40
N ARG A 40 -8.41 -20.70 10.35
CA ARG A 40 -8.92 -19.83 11.42
C ARG A 40 -9.42 -18.50 10.90
N CYS A 41 -8.91 -18.06 9.75
CA CYS A 41 -9.31 -16.84 9.08
C CYS A 41 -10.18 -17.08 7.85
N GLY A 42 -10.62 -18.32 7.60
CA GLY A 42 -11.48 -18.65 6.46
C GLY A 42 -10.77 -18.55 5.10
N ILE A 43 -9.43 -18.56 5.08
CA ILE A 43 -8.65 -18.65 3.84
C ILE A 43 -8.70 -20.12 3.40
N THR A 44 -9.31 -20.34 2.25
CA THR A 44 -9.66 -21.70 1.80
C THR A 44 -8.66 -22.25 0.80
N ARG A 45 -7.97 -21.39 0.04
CA ARG A 45 -7.00 -21.78 -0.99
C ARG A 45 -5.95 -20.69 -1.16
N ILE A 46 -4.78 -21.10 -1.66
CA ILE A 46 -3.78 -20.24 -2.28
C ILE A 46 -3.47 -20.81 -3.66
N ALA A 47 -3.53 -19.99 -4.71
CA ALA A 47 -3.34 -20.42 -6.09
C ALA A 47 -2.18 -19.67 -6.75
N ASN A 48 -1.34 -20.39 -7.47
CA ASN A 48 -0.31 -19.79 -8.33
C ASN A 48 -0.97 -19.40 -9.65
N ILE A 49 -0.94 -18.11 -9.98
CA ILE A 49 -1.52 -17.60 -11.23
C ILE A 49 -0.46 -17.11 -12.22
N THR A 50 0.84 -17.23 -11.90
CA THR A 50 1.95 -16.78 -12.75
C THR A 50 1.85 -17.26 -14.20
N GLY A 51 1.45 -18.52 -14.40
CA GLY A 51 1.37 -19.13 -15.73
C GLY A 51 0.28 -18.56 -16.64
N LEU A 52 -0.57 -17.65 -16.14
CA LEU A 52 -1.59 -16.98 -16.94
C LEU A 52 -1.02 -15.81 -17.76
N ASP A 53 0.15 -15.28 -17.41
CA ASP A 53 0.84 -14.25 -18.20
C ASP A 53 2.24 -14.73 -18.60
N ARG A 54 2.80 -14.06 -19.61
CA ARG A 54 4.08 -14.44 -20.22
C ARG A 54 5.30 -13.74 -19.61
N VAL A 55 5.11 -12.83 -18.67
CA VAL A 55 6.21 -12.12 -17.97
C VAL A 55 6.94 -13.07 -17.01
N GLY A 56 6.25 -14.08 -16.46
CA GLY A 56 6.87 -15.12 -15.65
C GLY A 56 7.33 -14.69 -14.25
N VAL A 57 6.82 -13.57 -13.73
CA VAL A 57 7.05 -13.14 -12.33
C VAL A 57 6.08 -13.86 -11.39
N PRO A 58 6.54 -14.36 -10.23
CA PRO A 58 5.70 -15.01 -9.23
C PRO A 58 4.55 -14.13 -8.74
N VAL A 59 3.32 -14.62 -8.93
CA VAL A 59 2.10 -14.00 -8.43
C VAL A 59 1.14 -15.09 -7.97
N TYR A 60 0.61 -14.91 -6.78
CA TYR A 60 -0.31 -15.81 -6.11
C TYR A 60 -1.59 -15.09 -5.71
N THR A 61 -2.65 -15.86 -5.50
CA THR A 61 -3.90 -15.35 -4.92
C THR A 61 -4.32 -16.19 -3.72
N ALA A 62 -4.67 -15.54 -2.62
CA ALA A 62 -5.30 -16.16 -1.46
C ALA A 62 -6.81 -15.91 -1.49
N ILE A 63 -7.60 -16.97 -1.25
CA ILE A 63 -9.05 -16.94 -1.46
C ILE A 63 -9.78 -17.11 -0.12
N ARG A 64 -10.52 -16.08 0.29
CA ARG A 64 -11.36 -16.01 1.49
C ARG A 64 -12.82 -15.68 1.09
N PRO A 65 -13.65 -16.69 0.79
CA PRO A 65 -14.98 -16.48 0.18
C PRO A 65 -15.94 -15.60 0.98
N ASN A 66 -15.88 -15.66 2.32
CA ASN A 66 -16.76 -14.88 3.21
C ASN A 66 -16.07 -13.60 3.75
N SER A 67 -15.18 -13.03 2.94
CA SER A 67 -14.56 -11.72 3.22
C SER A 67 -15.63 -10.63 3.25
N ARG A 68 -15.47 -9.64 4.13
CA ARG A 68 -16.32 -8.43 4.17
C ARG A 68 -15.77 -7.31 3.27
N ALA A 69 -14.57 -7.51 2.71
CA ALA A 69 -13.97 -6.71 1.65
C ALA A 69 -13.96 -7.50 0.34
N LEU A 70 -12.77 -7.86 -0.17
CA LEU A 70 -12.61 -8.67 -1.38
C LEU A 70 -12.41 -10.14 -1.02
N SER A 71 -12.99 -11.04 -1.80
CA SER A 71 -12.83 -12.49 -1.62
C SER A 71 -11.46 -13.01 -2.02
N THR A 72 -10.71 -12.25 -2.82
CA THR A 72 -9.35 -12.58 -3.25
C THR A 72 -8.35 -11.50 -2.86
N SER A 73 -7.26 -11.91 -2.22
CA SER A 73 -6.06 -11.09 -2.01
C SER A 73 -4.97 -11.56 -2.96
N GLN A 74 -4.17 -10.64 -3.48
CA GLN A 74 -3.11 -10.95 -4.44
C GLN A 74 -1.74 -10.79 -3.77
N GLY A 75 -0.76 -11.58 -4.21
CA GLY A 75 0.60 -11.50 -3.70
C GLY A 75 1.60 -11.59 -4.82
N LYS A 76 2.66 -10.81 -4.71
CA LYS A 76 3.75 -10.72 -5.69
C LYS A 76 5.09 -10.79 -4.99
N GLY A 77 6.13 -11.21 -5.71
CA GLY A 77 7.48 -11.24 -5.18
C GLY A 77 8.52 -11.66 -6.22
N MET A 78 9.79 -11.49 -5.86
CA MET A 78 10.94 -11.88 -6.69
C MET A 78 11.09 -13.40 -6.82
N ASP A 79 10.50 -14.15 -5.90
CA ASP A 79 10.41 -15.61 -5.90
C ASP A 79 9.04 -16.07 -5.40
N ARG A 80 8.86 -17.39 -5.37
CA ARG A 80 7.60 -18.04 -5.05
C ARG A 80 7.22 -17.85 -3.58
N ASP A 81 8.18 -17.85 -2.67
CA ASP A 81 7.89 -17.79 -1.24
C ASP A 81 7.53 -16.35 -0.84
N ALA A 82 8.23 -15.35 -1.38
CA ALA A 82 7.84 -13.95 -1.27
C ALA A 82 6.41 -13.69 -1.80
N ALA A 83 6.07 -14.22 -2.98
CA ALA A 83 4.75 -14.03 -3.55
C ALA A 83 3.63 -14.74 -2.77
N ARG A 84 3.90 -15.93 -2.23
CA ARG A 84 2.96 -16.66 -1.37
C ARG A 84 2.75 -15.99 -0.03
N ALA A 85 3.83 -15.56 0.62
CA ALA A 85 3.78 -14.80 1.87
C ALA A 85 2.99 -13.51 1.66
N SER A 86 3.28 -12.75 0.59
CA SER A 86 2.53 -11.53 0.25
C SER A 86 1.03 -11.78 0.08
N ALA A 87 0.62 -12.86 -0.59
CA ALA A 87 -0.80 -13.17 -0.78
C ALA A 87 -1.52 -13.51 0.53
N LEU A 88 -0.86 -14.24 1.43
CA LEU A 88 -1.41 -14.55 2.74
C LEU A 88 -1.44 -13.32 3.65
N MET A 89 -0.35 -12.56 3.71
CA MET A 89 -0.26 -11.32 4.49
C MET A 89 -1.40 -10.35 4.14
N GLU A 90 -1.65 -10.09 2.85
CA GLU A 90 -2.77 -9.24 2.41
C GLU A 90 -4.15 -9.82 2.82
N ALA A 91 -4.31 -11.15 2.80
CA ALA A 91 -5.56 -11.79 3.25
C ALA A 91 -5.76 -11.68 4.77
N PHE A 92 -4.67 -11.78 5.56
CA PHE A 92 -4.72 -11.58 7.00
C PHE A 92 -4.94 -10.13 7.37
N GLU A 93 -4.29 -9.17 6.71
CA GLU A 93 -4.56 -7.74 6.83
C GLU A 93 -6.04 -7.45 6.67
N SER A 94 -6.61 -7.88 5.55
CA SER A 94 -8.04 -7.74 5.26
C SER A 94 -8.91 -8.39 6.35
N TRP A 95 -8.57 -9.59 6.83
CA TRP A 95 -9.34 -10.25 7.89
C TRP A 95 -9.37 -9.44 9.20
N HIS A 96 -8.25 -8.82 9.57
CA HIS A 96 -8.12 -7.98 10.76
C HIS A 96 -8.84 -6.64 10.60
N GLY A 97 -8.66 -5.96 9.47
CA GLY A 97 -9.30 -4.66 9.19
C GLY A 97 -10.83 -4.72 9.09
N GLU A 98 -11.40 -5.87 8.75
CA GLU A 98 -12.85 -6.11 8.78
C GLU A 98 -13.42 -6.32 10.18
N ARG A 99 -12.55 -6.53 11.16
CA ARG A 99 -12.90 -6.92 12.53
C ARG A 99 -12.29 -5.94 13.52
N VAL A 100 -12.28 -4.65 13.22
CA VAL A 100 -11.78 -3.62 14.15
C VAL A 100 -12.68 -3.56 15.39
N SER A 101 -12.08 -3.35 16.56
CA SER A 101 -12.81 -3.10 17.81
C SER A 101 -12.91 -1.60 18.06
N ALA A 102 -14.08 -1.10 18.44
CA ALA A 102 -14.29 0.30 18.84
C ALA A 102 -14.01 0.47 20.35
N ASP A 103 -12.73 0.39 20.73
CA ASP A 103 -12.27 0.46 22.13
C ASP A 103 -12.18 1.89 22.70
N GLY A 104 -12.46 2.91 21.87
CA GLY A 104 -12.65 4.31 22.29
C GLY A 104 -14.11 4.66 22.59
N GLY A 105 -15.06 3.74 22.38
CA GLY A 105 -16.48 3.89 22.71
C GLY A 105 -17.30 4.75 21.73
N TYR A 106 -18.57 5.03 22.08
CA TYR A 106 -19.56 5.70 21.23
C TYR A 106 -19.96 7.08 21.79
N TYR A 107 -19.28 8.12 21.31
CA TYR A 107 -19.29 9.45 21.93
C TYR A 107 -19.26 10.56 20.87
N ARG A 108 -19.69 11.77 21.26
CA ARG A 108 -19.35 12.99 20.51
C ARG A 108 -17.86 13.25 20.66
N ARG A 109 -17.30 14.11 19.81
CA ARG A 109 -15.86 14.41 19.85
C ARG A 109 -15.38 14.82 21.25
N GLU A 110 -15.99 15.83 21.85
CA GLU A 110 -15.57 16.38 23.15
C GLU A 110 -15.74 15.34 24.27
N GLU A 111 -16.90 14.64 24.28
CA GLU A 111 -17.17 13.55 25.22
C GLU A 111 -16.12 12.42 25.11
N ALA A 112 -15.62 12.13 23.90
CA ALA A 112 -14.65 11.06 23.69
C ALA A 112 -13.30 11.36 24.37
N GLU A 113 -12.85 12.62 24.32
CA GLU A 113 -11.61 13.05 24.97
C GLU A 113 -11.73 12.93 26.49
N ASP A 114 -12.83 13.46 27.06
CA ASP A 114 -13.09 13.47 28.49
C ASP A 114 -13.20 12.04 29.07
N GLU A 115 -13.97 11.16 28.44
CA GLU A 115 -14.24 9.80 28.93
C GLU A 115 -13.01 8.88 28.81
N ASN A 116 -12.15 9.10 27.82
CA ASN A 116 -10.98 8.27 27.60
C ASN A 116 -9.70 8.85 28.24
N GLY A 117 -9.65 10.16 28.50
CA GLY A 117 -8.43 10.87 28.90
C GLY A 117 -7.36 10.88 27.79
N ILE A 118 -7.78 10.81 26.53
CA ILE A 118 -6.92 10.67 25.34
C ILE A 118 -7.34 11.73 24.31
N PRO A 119 -6.39 12.48 23.70
CA PRO A 119 -6.73 13.46 22.67
C PRO A 119 -7.31 12.81 21.41
N VAL A 120 -8.18 13.53 20.72
CA VAL A 120 -8.67 13.15 19.38
C VAL A 120 -7.74 13.68 18.31
N ALA A 121 -7.43 12.85 17.30
CA ALA A 121 -6.63 13.23 16.13
C ALA A 121 -7.21 14.45 15.40
N ASP A 122 -6.43 15.11 14.53
CA ASP A 122 -6.96 16.16 13.65
C ASP A 122 -7.91 15.59 12.57
N VAL A 123 -9.16 15.35 12.96
CA VAL A 123 -10.25 14.88 12.11
C VAL A 123 -10.52 15.80 10.91
N GLY A 124 -10.15 17.09 11.01
CA GLY A 124 -10.27 18.06 9.93
C GLY A 124 -9.27 17.81 8.80
N ARG A 125 -8.19 17.07 9.08
CA ARG A 125 -7.16 16.66 8.12
C ARG A 125 -7.25 15.18 7.74
N ILE A 126 -8.27 14.46 8.19
CA ILE A 126 -8.53 13.10 7.70
C ILE A 126 -9.38 13.18 6.42
N SER A 127 -9.00 12.37 5.43
CA SER A 127 -9.73 12.22 4.16
C SER A 127 -11.20 11.84 4.42
N ARG A 128 -12.12 12.72 4.04
CA ARG A 128 -13.56 12.57 4.27
C ARG A 128 -14.41 13.13 3.14
N ARG A 129 -15.71 12.86 3.18
CA ARG A 129 -16.69 13.52 2.31
C ARG A 129 -17.25 14.76 3.00
N GLY A 130 -17.18 15.89 2.30
CA GLY A 130 -17.71 17.17 2.79
C GLY A 130 -16.73 17.94 3.69
N ARG A 131 -16.85 19.27 3.66
CA ARG A 131 -15.91 20.19 4.31
C ARG A 131 -16.12 20.30 5.80
N ASP A 132 -17.37 20.29 6.23
CA ASP A 132 -17.73 20.60 7.60
C ASP A 132 -17.58 19.38 8.53
N VAL A 133 -16.87 19.58 9.64
CA VAL A 133 -16.71 18.60 10.73
C VAL A 133 -17.46 19.02 11.99
N SER A 134 -18.19 20.14 11.98
CA SER A 134 -18.96 20.67 13.12
C SER A 134 -20.01 19.68 13.61
N TRP A 135 -20.54 18.83 12.73
CA TRP A 135 -21.50 17.78 13.09
C TRP A 135 -20.97 16.78 14.13
N LEU A 136 -19.63 16.64 14.30
CA LEU A 136 -19.02 15.79 15.32
C LEU A 136 -19.27 16.29 16.76
N SER A 137 -19.62 17.56 16.95
CA SER A 137 -20.00 18.10 18.27
C SER A 137 -21.42 17.69 18.66
N SER A 138 -22.28 17.36 17.69
CA SER A 138 -23.69 17.01 17.92
C SER A 138 -23.97 15.52 17.73
N THR A 139 -23.15 14.82 16.95
CA THR A 139 -23.33 13.42 16.55
C THR A 139 -22.35 12.51 17.27
N ARG A 140 -22.85 11.40 17.81
CA ARG A 140 -22.01 10.35 18.39
C ARG A 140 -21.50 9.40 17.31
N ILE A 141 -20.23 9.06 17.38
CA ILE A 141 -19.57 8.09 16.50
C ILE A 141 -18.73 7.11 17.33
N ASN A 142 -18.33 6.00 16.71
CA ASN A 142 -17.41 5.04 17.32
C ASN A 142 -15.97 5.54 17.20
N TRP A 143 -15.21 5.40 18.27
CA TRP A 143 -13.79 5.75 18.35
C TRP A 143 -12.92 4.52 18.55
N VAL A 144 -11.68 4.61 18.08
CA VAL A 144 -10.65 3.58 18.18
C VAL A 144 -9.38 4.22 18.72
N ARG A 145 -8.70 3.55 19.65
CA ARG A 145 -7.41 3.99 20.19
C ARG A 145 -6.29 3.63 19.22
N GLY A 146 -5.41 4.59 18.95
CA GLY A 146 -4.16 4.39 18.22
C GLY A 146 -2.99 5.01 18.97
N LEU A 147 -1.79 4.81 18.45
CA LEU A 147 -0.56 5.41 18.92
C LEU A 147 -0.05 6.38 17.85
N ASP A 148 0.07 7.66 18.18
CA ASP A 148 0.82 8.58 17.32
C ASP A 148 2.31 8.23 17.40
N VAL A 149 2.86 7.72 16.30
CA VAL A 149 4.27 7.29 16.24
C VAL A 149 5.23 8.47 16.21
N MET A 150 4.73 9.69 15.97
CA MET A 150 5.53 10.92 16.05
C MET A 150 5.85 11.27 17.50
N SER A 151 4.83 11.34 18.35
CA SER A 151 4.94 11.74 19.77
C SER A 151 5.06 10.58 20.77
N GLY A 152 4.68 9.36 20.37
CA GLY A 152 4.55 8.21 21.27
C GLY A 152 3.32 8.26 22.18
N VAL A 153 2.37 9.15 21.91
CA VAL A 153 1.17 9.36 22.74
C VAL A 153 -0.03 8.64 22.13
N ALA A 154 -0.92 8.13 22.98
CA ALA A 154 -2.19 7.55 22.53
C ALA A 154 -3.10 8.64 21.92
N VAL A 155 -3.81 8.31 20.84
CA VAL A 155 -4.73 9.23 20.14
C VAL A 155 -6.00 8.49 19.73
N LEU A 156 -7.15 9.15 19.80
CA LEU A 156 -8.42 8.62 19.33
C LEU A 156 -8.66 8.94 17.85
N LEU A 157 -9.05 7.91 17.10
CA LEU A 157 -9.44 7.99 15.69
C LEU A 157 -10.91 7.60 15.49
N PRO A 158 -11.62 8.22 14.53
CA PRO A 158 -12.92 7.72 14.09
C PRO A 158 -12.82 6.28 13.58
N TYR A 159 -13.70 5.39 14.04
CA TYR A 159 -13.72 3.97 13.63
C TYR A 159 -13.73 3.78 12.10
N ASP A 160 -14.44 4.66 11.39
CA ASP A 160 -14.60 4.57 9.93
C ASP A 160 -13.33 4.85 9.12
N CYS A 161 -12.32 5.54 9.67
CA CYS A 161 -11.03 5.65 8.98
C CYS A 161 -10.12 4.43 9.20
N VAL A 162 -10.47 3.58 10.18
CA VAL A 162 -9.70 2.38 10.53
C VAL A 162 -10.28 1.13 9.87
N SER A 163 -11.60 0.96 9.91
CA SER A 163 -12.28 -0.25 9.45
C SER A 163 -12.28 -0.41 7.92
N SER A 164 -12.05 -1.66 7.48
CA SER A 164 -12.24 -2.12 6.10
C SER A 164 -13.42 -3.11 5.97
N ASP A 165 -14.39 -3.03 6.89
CA ASP A 165 -15.68 -3.70 6.71
C ASP A 165 -16.55 -2.92 5.72
N PHE A 166 -16.78 -3.49 4.54
CA PHE A 166 -17.58 -2.87 3.48
C PHE A 166 -18.99 -3.45 3.35
N THR A 167 -19.43 -4.26 4.33
CA THR A 167 -20.79 -4.88 4.30
C THR A 167 -21.89 -3.97 4.83
N GLY A 168 -21.54 -2.90 5.56
CA GLY A 168 -22.49 -1.92 6.09
C GLY A 168 -22.90 -0.84 5.07
N ASP A 169 -23.81 0.05 5.46
CA ASP A 169 -24.23 1.20 4.64
C ASP A 169 -23.08 2.23 4.51
N VAL A 170 -22.24 2.05 3.50
CA VAL A 170 -21.11 2.94 3.16
C VAL A 170 -21.53 4.35 2.74
N GLN A 171 -22.83 4.62 2.55
CA GLN A 171 -23.31 5.96 2.18
C GLN A 171 -23.52 6.88 3.40
N ARG A 172 -23.52 6.34 4.63
CA ARG A 172 -23.78 7.11 5.86
C ARG A 172 -22.53 7.46 6.68
N VAL A 173 -21.34 7.07 6.22
CA VAL A 173 -20.07 7.33 6.93
C VAL A 173 -19.41 8.59 6.40
N ALA A 174 -19.08 9.52 7.30
CA ALA A 174 -18.44 10.78 6.92
C ALA A 174 -16.97 10.59 6.52
N PHE A 175 -16.26 9.71 7.25
CA PHE A 175 -14.88 9.32 6.95
C PHE A 175 -14.83 8.17 5.95
N ILE A 176 -13.79 8.14 5.13
CA ILE A 176 -13.70 7.16 4.05
C ILE A 176 -13.07 5.86 4.56
N ARG A 177 -13.87 4.79 4.54
CA ARG A 177 -13.36 3.42 4.70
C ARG A 177 -12.52 3.05 3.48
N SER A 178 -11.29 2.60 3.73
CA SER A 178 -10.36 2.10 2.71
C SER A 178 -9.33 1.17 3.33
N THR A 179 -8.60 0.44 2.50
CA THR A 179 -7.47 -0.38 2.94
C THR A 179 -6.16 0.40 2.99
N ASN A 180 -6.11 1.67 2.57
CA ASN A 180 -4.88 2.47 2.57
C ASN A 180 -4.21 2.52 3.95
N GLY A 181 -2.94 2.12 4.06
CA GLY A 181 -2.20 2.09 5.31
C GLY A 181 -2.53 0.88 6.20
N LEU A 182 -3.34 -0.06 5.73
CA LEU A 182 -3.53 -1.36 6.37
C LEU A 182 -2.37 -2.26 5.97
N ALA A 183 -1.59 -2.71 6.94
CA ALA A 183 -0.38 -3.46 6.67
C ALA A 183 -0.10 -4.50 7.75
N SER A 184 0.52 -5.59 7.36
CA SER A 184 1.05 -6.61 8.25
C SER A 184 2.57 -6.70 8.13
N GLY A 185 3.19 -7.26 9.16
CA GLY A 185 4.63 -7.48 9.24
C GLY A 185 4.93 -8.70 10.12
N ASN A 186 6.19 -9.15 10.14
CA ASN A 186 6.62 -10.15 11.11
C ASN A 186 6.81 -9.53 12.50
N THR A 187 6.99 -8.21 12.57
CA THR A 187 6.95 -7.41 13.80
C THR A 187 5.96 -6.24 13.67
N LEU A 188 5.58 -5.64 14.80
CA LEU A 188 4.70 -4.46 14.80
C LEU A 188 5.36 -3.24 14.13
N THR A 189 6.67 -3.07 14.32
CA THR A 189 7.47 -2.00 13.68
C THR A 189 7.50 -2.19 12.17
N GLU A 190 7.73 -3.42 11.69
CA GLU A 190 7.70 -3.74 10.26
C GLU A 190 6.32 -3.46 9.65
N ALA A 191 5.23 -3.87 10.33
CA ALA A 191 3.87 -3.57 9.89
C ALA A 191 3.61 -2.05 9.83
N THR A 192 4.08 -1.30 10.83
CA THR A 192 3.96 0.16 10.91
C THR A 192 4.68 0.86 9.76
N LEU A 193 5.93 0.48 9.48
CA LEU A 193 6.68 1.00 8.35
C LEU A 193 5.97 0.74 7.02
N HIS A 194 5.47 -0.48 6.83
CA HIS A 194 4.71 -0.84 5.65
C HIS A 194 3.47 0.02 5.45
N GLY A 195 2.71 0.26 6.51
CA GLY A 195 1.55 1.15 6.49
C GLY A 195 1.94 2.59 6.17
N LEU A 196 3.03 3.11 6.74
CA LEU A 196 3.54 4.46 6.46
C LEU A 196 3.99 4.61 5.00
N TYR A 197 4.74 3.63 4.47
CA TYR A 197 5.14 3.62 3.06
C TYR A 197 3.93 3.65 2.13
N GLU A 198 2.90 2.85 2.39
CA GLU A 198 1.70 2.88 1.56
C GLU A 198 0.99 4.24 1.62
N VAL A 199 0.84 4.83 2.81
CA VAL A 199 0.20 6.15 2.95
C VAL A 199 0.99 7.23 2.18
N ILE A 200 2.32 7.22 2.26
CA ILE A 200 3.20 8.13 1.51
C ILE A 200 3.07 7.89 -0.01
N GLU A 201 3.05 6.64 -0.44
CA GLU A 201 2.85 6.27 -1.84
C GLU A 201 1.54 6.83 -2.39
N ARG A 202 0.43 6.63 -1.67
CA ARG A 202 -0.89 7.14 -2.08
C ARG A 202 -0.94 8.66 -2.11
N ASP A 203 -0.29 9.34 -1.17
CA ASP A 203 -0.21 10.80 -1.14
C ASP A 203 0.54 11.32 -2.37
N ALA A 204 1.76 10.81 -2.61
CA ALA A 204 2.60 11.17 -3.74
C ALA A 204 1.87 10.96 -5.08
N VAL A 205 1.21 9.81 -5.26
CA VAL A 205 0.46 9.49 -6.49
C VAL A 205 -0.77 10.40 -6.64
N ALA A 206 -1.45 10.73 -5.54
CA ALA A 206 -2.58 11.66 -5.58
C ALA A 206 -2.16 13.09 -5.95
N LEU A 207 -0.97 13.52 -5.53
CA LEU A 207 -0.40 14.83 -5.86
C LEU A 207 0.14 14.91 -7.28
N TRP A 208 0.75 13.83 -7.77
CA TRP A 208 1.46 13.82 -9.06
C TRP A 208 0.53 14.03 -10.28
N SER A 209 -0.74 13.63 -10.22
CA SER A 209 -1.78 13.75 -11.26
C SER A 209 -1.26 13.85 -12.72
N PRO A 210 -1.31 12.75 -13.50
CA PRO A 210 -0.81 12.72 -14.89
C PRO A 210 -1.38 13.80 -15.83
N SER A 211 -2.51 14.40 -15.47
CA SER A 211 -3.23 15.42 -16.24
C SER A 211 -2.91 16.86 -15.83
N ALA A 212 -2.13 17.08 -14.78
CA ALA A 212 -1.93 18.39 -14.14
C ALA A 212 -0.81 19.25 -14.74
N GLY A 213 -0.10 18.77 -15.78
CA GLY A 213 0.92 19.57 -16.49
C GLY A 213 2.23 19.77 -15.72
N THR A 214 2.47 19.02 -14.65
CA THR A 214 3.78 18.88 -14.02
C THR A 214 4.76 18.23 -15.00
N ALA A 215 6.00 18.75 -15.07
CA ALA A 215 7.05 18.13 -15.87
C ALA A 215 7.31 16.71 -15.38
N ASP A 216 7.10 15.74 -16.27
CA ASP A 216 7.19 14.33 -15.94
C ASP A 216 8.66 13.95 -15.69
N ARG A 217 8.98 13.50 -14.47
CA ARG A 217 10.31 13.04 -14.09
C ARG A 217 10.47 11.57 -14.48
N VAL A 218 10.88 11.35 -15.71
CA VAL A 218 11.01 10.01 -16.29
C VAL A 218 12.38 9.44 -15.95
N VAL A 219 12.41 8.29 -15.27
CA VAL A 219 13.64 7.56 -14.96
C VAL A 219 14.12 6.83 -16.19
N ASP A 220 15.42 6.92 -16.49
CA ASP A 220 16.06 6.14 -17.55
C ASP A 220 16.23 4.67 -17.10
N PRO A 221 15.50 3.71 -17.71
CA PRO A 221 15.65 2.30 -17.37
C PRO A 221 17.08 1.78 -17.59
N GLY A 222 17.84 2.40 -18.50
CA GLY A 222 19.24 2.04 -18.77
C GLY A 222 20.20 2.38 -17.63
N THR A 223 19.77 3.18 -16.65
CA THR A 223 20.55 3.49 -15.43
C THR A 223 20.21 2.58 -14.26
N VAL A 224 19.23 1.68 -14.40
CA VAL A 224 18.87 0.72 -13.35
C VAL A 224 19.82 -0.47 -13.42
N HIS A 225 20.79 -0.53 -12.49
CA HIS A 225 21.86 -1.53 -12.52
C HIS A 225 21.77 -2.59 -11.41
N ASP A 226 20.81 -2.48 -10.50
CA ASP A 226 20.57 -3.52 -9.50
C ASP A 226 20.02 -4.80 -10.15
N GLU A 227 20.53 -5.95 -9.70
CA GLU A 227 20.27 -7.25 -10.33
C GLU A 227 18.77 -7.60 -10.40
N ASP A 228 18.03 -7.34 -9.32
CA ASP A 228 16.62 -7.69 -9.21
C ASP A 228 15.76 -6.86 -10.18
N ASN A 229 15.91 -5.53 -10.19
CA ASN A 229 15.12 -4.68 -11.08
C ASN A 229 15.56 -4.80 -12.54
N ALA A 230 16.85 -4.93 -12.83
CA ALA A 230 17.34 -5.19 -14.19
C ALA A 230 16.71 -6.48 -14.75
N ALA A 231 16.69 -7.56 -13.96
CA ALA A 231 16.06 -8.81 -14.37
C ALA A 231 14.53 -8.68 -14.57
N LEU A 232 13.84 -7.84 -13.81
CA LEU A 232 12.41 -7.55 -14.03
C LEU A 232 12.19 -6.78 -15.34
N LEU A 233 13.04 -5.79 -15.64
CA LEU A 233 13.00 -5.02 -16.88
C LEU A 233 13.25 -5.92 -18.10
N ASP A 234 14.24 -6.80 -18.02
CA ASP A 234 14.54 -7.78 -19.07
C ASP A 234 13.34 -8.71 -19.32
N ARG A 235 12.72 -9.25 -18.27
CA ARG A 235 11.52 -10.09 -18.39
C ARG A 235 10.35 -9.37 -19.03
N LEU A 236 10.15 -8.08 -18.72
CA LEU A 236 9.12 -7.26 -19.35
C LEU A 236 9.43 -7.04 -20.84
N ALA A 237 10.69 -6.76 -21.18
CA ALA A 237 11.15 -6.57 -22.55
C ALA A 237 11.03 -7.85 -23.39
N ASP A 238 11.43 -9.02 -22.86
CA ASP A 238 11.27 -10.34 -23.47
C ASP A 238 9.79 -10.69 -23.67
N ALA A 239 8.96 -10.27 -22.70
CA ALA A 239 7.51 -10.28 -22.84
C ALA A 239 7.01 -9.14 -23.73
N GLY A 240 7.79 -8.46 -24.56
CA GLY A 240 7.30 -7.43 -25.49
C GLY A 240 6.47 -6.31 -24.83
N LEU A 241 6.76 -5.99 -23.57
CA LEU A 241 6.16 -4.89 -22.81
C LEU A 241 7.21 -3.80 -22.63
N GLY A 242 6.87 -2.58 -23.06
CA GLY A 242 7.64 -1.40 -22.73
C GLY A 242 7.32 -0.95 -21.31
N VAL A 243 8.29 -0.34 -20.66
CA VAL A 243 8.19 0.13 -19.27
C VAL A 243 8.43 1.63 -19.25
N LEU A 244 7.57 2.34 -18.52
CA LEU A 244 7.74 3.74 -18.22
C LEU A 244 7.78 3.91 -16.72
N ILE A 245 8.92 4.40 -16.24
CA ILE A 245 9.21 4.60 -14.82
C ILE A 245 9.20 6.09 -14.55
N ARG A 246 8.43 6.50 -13.56
CA ARG A 246 8.36 7.90 -13.14
C ARG A 246 8.69 8.04 -11.68
N ASP A 247 9.54 9.02 -11.40
CA ASP A 247 9.83 9.49 -10.06
C ASP A 247 8.75 10.49 -9.65
N VAL A 248 7.85 10.05 -8.77
CA VAL A 248 6.69 10.83 -8.32
C VAL A 248 6.86 11.32 -6.89
N ARG A 249 8.10 11.37 -6.40
CA ARG A 249 8.44 11.90 -5.08
C ARG A 249 7.80 13.27 -4.84
N CYS A 250 7.14 13.40 -3.70
CA CYS A 250 6.66 14.66 -3.16
C CYS A 250 7.58 15.16 -2.03
N ASP A 251 7.15 16.18 -1.31
CA ASP A 251 7.87 16.85 -0.23
C ASP A 251 8.13 16.00 1.03
N THR A 252 7.60 14.78 1.10
CA THR A 252 8.07 13.74 2.03
C THR A 252 9.48 13.25 1.71
N ARG A 253 9.95 13.46 0.46
CA ARG A 253 11.27 13.08 -0.08
C ARG A 253 11.56 11.58 -0.15
N VAL A 254 10.67 10.73 0.37
CA VAL A 254 10.76 9.27 0.27
C VAL A 254 10.62 8.86 -1.19
N PRO A 255 11.52 8.04 -1.76
CA PRO A 255 11.37 7.48 -3.10
C PRO A 255 10.00 6.87 -3.33
N VAL A 256 9.27 7.40 -4.32
CA VAL A 256 8.00 6.86 -4.82
C VAL A 256 8.07 6.77 -6.33
N PHE A 257 7.82 5.59 -6.87
CA PHE A 257 7.78 5.37 -8.32
C PHE A 257 6.38 5.03 -8.79
N ALA A 258 5.99 5.61 -9.92
CA ALA A 258 4.83 5.20 -10.69
C ALA A 258 5.30 4.52 -11.98
N VAL A 259 5.02 3.23 -12.11
CA VAL A 259 5.37 2.41 -13.27
C VAL A 259 4.14 2.19 -14.12
N ALA A 260 4.29 2.29 -15.45
CA ALA A 260 3.32 1.81 -16.42
C ALA A 260 3.98 0.81 -17.38
N ILE A 261 3.31 -0.33 -17.60
CA ILE A 261 3.72 -1.33 -18.60
C ILE A 261 2.68 -1.40 -19.72
N ALA A 262 3.13 -1.39 -20.97
CA ALA A 262 2.26 -1.43 -22.14
C ALA A 262 2.89 -2.26 -23.28
N PRO A 263 2.10 -2.88 -24.18
CA PRO A 263 2.66 -3.60 -25.31
C PRO A 263 3.52 -2.72 -26.22
N THR A 264 4.70 -3.19 -26.60
CA THR A 264 5.54 -2.50 -27.60
C THR A 264 4.97 -2.59 -29.01
N ASN A 265 4.22 -3.65 -29.30
CA ASN A 265 3.55 -3.86 -30.58
C ASN A 265 2.04 -4.15 -30.41
N PRO A 266 1.21 -3.12 -30.17
CA PRO A 266 -0.21 -3.29 -29.82
C PRO A 266 -1.08 -3.81 -30.98
N THR A 267 -0.55 -3.96 -32.19
CA THR A 267 -1.30 -4.53 -33.34
C THR A 267 -1.10 -6.04 -33.51
N ARG A 268 -0.03 -6.60 -32.93
CA ARG A 268 0.28 -8.05 -32.97
C ARG A 268 0.00 -8.75 -31.64
N MET A 269 -0.52 -8.02 -30.68
CA MET A 269 -0.76 -8.45 -29.31
C MET A 269 -2.23 -8.25 -28.95
N PRO A 270 -2.79 -9.03 -28.00
CA PRO A 270 -4.08 -8.70 -27.41
C PRO A 270 -4.04 -7.23 -26.96
N PRO A 271 -5.11 -6.45 -27.19
CA PRO A 271 -5.07 -4.99 -27.09
C PRO A 271 -5.14 -4.51 -25.64
N PHE A 272 -4.35 -5.12 -24.76
CA PHE A 272 -4.18 -4.61 -23.42
C PHE A 272 -3.54 -3.23 -23.48
N ALA A 273 -4.16 -2.26 -22.82
CA ALA A 273 -3.70 -0.88 -22.75
C ALA A 273 -2.43 -0.79 -21.89
N ALA A 274 -2.46 -0.01 -20.80
CA ALA A 274 -1.40 -0.04 -19.81
C ALA A 274 -1.90 -0.60 -18.49
N PHE A 275 -0.99 -1.23 -17.76
CA PHE A 275 -1.15 -1.56 -16.36
C PHE A 275 -0.15 -0.74 -15.56
N SER A 276 -0.55 -0.33 -14.37
CA SER A 276 0.27 0.50 -13.50
C SER A 276 0.49 -0.14 -12.16
N GLY A 277 1.62 0.20 -11.57
CA GLY A 277 2.00 -0.15 -10.22
C GLY A 277 2.74 1.00 -9.57
N TYR A 278 2.70 1.03 -8.25
CA TYR A 278 3.28 2.09 -7.45
C TYR A 278 4.13 1.47 -6.35
N GLY A 279 5.13 2.20 -5.89
CA GLY A 279 6.02 1.69 -4.86
C GLY A 279 6.72 2.81 -4.13
N ALA A 280 6.56 2.86 -2.81
CA ALA A 280 7.34 3.69 -1.91
C ALA A 280 8.25 2.85 -1.00
N HIS A 281 9.47 3.32 -0.79
CA HIS A 281 10.43 2.76 0.17
C HIS A 281 11.63 3.73 0.34
N LEU A 282 12.32 3.72 1.50
CA LEU A 282 13.53 4.55 1.70
C LEU A 282 14.69 4.13 0.79
N ASP A 283 14.79 2.83 0.51
CA ASP A 283 15.65 2.28 -0.54
C ASP A 283 14.94 2.39 -1.90
N PRO A 284 15.46 3.17 -2.87
CA PRO A 284 14.85 3.33 -4.18
C PRO A 284 14.80 2.02 -4.99
N ARG A 285 15.70 1.06 -4.76
CA ARG A 285 15.69 -0.25 -5.42
C ARG A 285 14.46 -1.04 -5.01
N VAL A 286 14.14 -1.06 -3.71
CA VAL A 286 12.92 -1.68 -3.18
C VAL A 286 11.67 -0.95 -3.66
N ALA A 287 11.67 0.39 -3.67
CA ALA A 287 10.54 1.17 -4.16
C ALA A 287 10.24 0.83 -5.64
N LEU A 288 11.27 0.73 -6.48
CA LEU A 288 11.13 0.35 -7.89
C LEU A 288 10.67 -1.11 -8.06
N SER A 289 11.24 -2.06 -7.30
CA SER A 289 10.80 -3.46 -7.32
C SER A 289 9.32 -3.59 -7.00
N ARG A 290 8.82 -2.86 -5.99
CA ARG A 290 7.40 -2.81 -5.63
C ARG A 290 6.55 -2.29 -6.78
N ALA A 291 6.93 -1.16 -7.39
CA ALA A 291 6.19 -0.57 -8.50
C ALA A 291 6.14 -1.49 -9.74
N LEU A 292 7.27 -2.10 -10.12
CA LEU A 292 7.34 -3.05 -11.24
C LEU A 292 6.49 -4.30 -10.98
N THR A 293 6.66 -4.91 -9.81
CA THR A 293 5.92 -6.13 -9.46
C THR A 293 4.42 -5.87 -9.28
N GLU A 294 4.02 -4.71 -8.79
CA GLU A 294 2.61 -4.30 -8.73
C GLU A 294 2.00 -4.07 -10.12
N ALA A 295 2.74 -3.48 -11.07
CA ALA A 295 2.26 -3.32 -12.45
C ALA A 295 2.01 -4.68 -13.12
N ILE A 296 2.91 -5.65 -12.88
CA ILE A 296 2.76 -7.04 -13.35
C ILE A 296 1.59 -7.73 -12.66
N GLN A 297 1.45 -7.58 -11.33
CA GLN A 297 0.32 -8.12 -10.58
C GLN A 297 -1.02 -7.55 -11.08
N SER A 298 -1.09 -6.24 -11.35
CA SER A 298 -2.27 -5.54 -11.86
C SER A 298 -2.71 -6.12 -13.21
N ARG A 299 -1.74 -6.36 -14.10
CA ARG A 299 -1.96 -7.07 -15.37
C ARG A 299 -2.52 -8.47 -15.17
N LEU A 300 -1.87 -9.27 -14.32
CA LEU A 300 -2.26 -10.64 -14.08
C LEU A 300 -3.63 -10.74 -13.38
N THR A 301 -3.96 -9.77 -12.54
CA THR A 301 -5.26 -9.66 -11.85
C THR A 301 -6.41 -9.57 -12.87
N VAL A 302 -6.24 -8.78 -13.93
CA VAL A 302 -7.22 -8.68 -15.02
C VAL A 302 -7.28 -9.96 -15.84
N ILE A 303 -6.14 -10.58 -16.16
CA ILE A 303 -6.09 -11.84 -16.92
C ILE A 303 -6.75 -12.98 -16.13
N HIS A 304 -6.47 -13.07 -14.83
CA HIS A 304 -7.05 -14.07 -13.94
C HIS A 304 -8.56 -13.92 -13.79
N GLY A 305 -9.06 -12.68 -13.75
CA GLY A 305 -10.49 -12.38 -13.73
C GLY A 305 -11.22 -12.79 -12.45
N GLY A 306 -10.48 -12.99 -11.36
CA GLY A 306 -11.03 -13.48 -10.08
C GLY A 306 -11.41 -12.41 -9.04
N ARG A 307 -11.33 -11.11 -9.37
CA ARG A 307 -11.64 -10.04 -8.40
C ARG A 307 -13.09 -9.58 -8.48
N ASP A 308 -13.68 -9.38 -7.31
CA ASP A 308 -15.07 -8.94 -7.14
C ASP A 308 -15.33 -7.49 -7.58
N ASP A 309 -14.27 -6.67 -7.65
CA ASP A 309 -14.37 -5.24 -7.96
C ASP A 309 -13.93 -4.87 -9.39
N LEU A 310 -13.61 -5.87 -10.21
CA LEU A 310 -13.36 -5.66 -11.64
C LEU A 310 -14.67 -5.76 -12.42
N TRP A 311 -15.28 -4.60 -12.65
CA TRP A 311 -16.49 -4.48 -13.46
C TRP A 311 -16.20 -4.59 -14.97
N PRO A 312 -17.17 -4.93 -15.82
CA PRO A 312 -16.99 -5.00 -17.28
C PRO A 312 -16.35 -3.75 -17.91
N SER A 313 -16.59 -2.56 -17.33
CA SER A 313 -15.97 -1.31 -17.76
C SER A 313 -14.44 -1.29 -17.57
N ALA A 314 -13.91 -1.95 -16.53
CA ALA A 314 -12.48 -2.09 -16.32
C ALA A 314 -11.85 -2.92 -17.44
N TYR A 315 -12.47 -4.05 -17.81
CA TYR A 315 -12.04 -4.87 -18.94
C TYR A 315 -12.10 -4.12 -20.26
N ALA A 316 -13.20 -3.40 -20.52
CA ALA A 316 -13.37 -2.60 -21.73
C ALA A 316 -12.28 -1.53 -21.87
N ARG A 317 -11.90 -0.85 -20.77
CA ARG A 317 -10.82 0.15 -20.77
C ARG A 317 -9.48 -0.47 -21.12
N VAL A 318 -9.18 -1.64 -20.56
CA VAL A 318 -7.90 -2.31 -20.82
C VAL A 318 -7.87 -2.90 -22.23
N LEU A 319 -8.99 -3.37 -22.78
CA LEU A 319 -9.07 -3.92 -24.14
C LEU A 319 -9.24 -2.86 -25.24
N ASP A 320 -9.17 -1.57 -24.90
CA ASP A 320 -9.33 -0.48 -25.87
C ASP A 320 -8.08 -0.31 -26.75
N HIS A 321 -8.21 -0.63 -28.04
CA HIS A 321 -7.12 -0.54 -29.01
C HIS A 321 -6.52 0.87 -29.15
N ARG A 322 -7.34 1.93 -28.97
CA ARG A 322 -6.85 3.31 -29.08
C ARG A 322 -5.98 3.65 -27.86
N ALA A 323 -6.42 3.29 -26.67
CA ALA A 323 -5.68 3.42 -25.43
C ALA A 323 -4.37 2.62 -25.49
N ALA A 324 -4.40 1.37 -25.97
CA ALA A 324 -3.20 0.56 -26.16
C ALA A 324 -2.18 1.22 -27.10
N ARG A 325 -2.62 1.74 -28.26
CA ARG A 325 -1.73 2.48 -29.17
C ARG A 325 -1.18 3.77 -28.55
N ASN A 326 -2.01 4.50 -27.81
CA ASN A 326 -1.58 5.74 -27.16
C ASN A 326 -0.54 5.47 -26.06
N TRP A 327 -0.77 4.45 -25.24
CA TRP A 327 0.20 4.05 -24.21
C TRP A 327 1.49 3.51 -24.80
N ALA A 328 1.42 2.66 -25.83
CA ALA A 328 2.60 2.19 -26.54
C ALA A 328 3.44 3.36 -27.07
N ARG A 329 2.78 4.35 -27.70
CA ARG A 329 3.45 5.58 -28.14
C ARG A 329 4.06 6.32 -26.97
N PHE A 330 3.28 6.59 -25.92
CA PHE A 330 3.74 7.34 -24.76
C PHE A 330 4.98 6.72 -24.12
N VAL A 331 4.97 5.41 -23.92
CA VAL A 331 6.12 4.66 -23.39
C VAL A 331 7.33 4.76 -24.34
N SER A 332 7.13 4.66 -25.65
CA SER A 332 8.23 4.69 -26.63
C SER A 332 8.83 6.08 -26.89
N THR A 333 8.09 7.15 -26.58
CA THR A 333 8.51 8.54 -26.86
C THR A 333 8.82 9.33 -25.59
N ALA A 334 8.72 8.71 -24.41
CA ALA A 334 9.07 9.37 -23.16
C ALA A 334 10.58 9.63 -23.13
N GLU A 335 10.97 10.89 -22.93
CA GLU A 335 12.36 11.29 -22.82
C GLU A 335 12.83 11.15 -21.36
N PRO A 336 13.85 10.33 -21.08
CA PRO A 336 14.37 10.21 -19.72
C PRO A 336 14.99 11.52 -19.23
N THR A 337 14.70 11.88 -17.99
CA THR A 337 15.20 13.09 -17.32
C THR A 337 15.85 12.80 -15.96
N VAL A 338 15.71 11.57 -15.45
CA VAL A 338 16.24 11.14 -14.15
C VAL A 338 17.15 9.94 -14.32
N ASP A 339 18.34 10.05 -13.74
CA ASP A 339 19.31 8.96 -13.56
C ASP A 339 19.00 8.25 -12.24
N PHE A 340 18.67 6.95 -12.31
CA PHE A 340 18.25 6.15 -11.16
C PHE A 340 19.33 6.05 -10.08
N GLU A 341 20.60 5.92 -10.46
CA GLU A 341 21.72 5.78 -9.51
C GLU A 341 22.00 7.07 -8.73
N ARG A 342 21.42 8.20 -9.14
CA ARG A 342 21.50 9.47 -8.39
C ARG A 342 20.41 9.62 -7.33
N ILE A 343 19.48 8.68 -7.25
CA ILE A 343 18.43 8.69 -6.23
C ILE A 343 19.04 8.14 -4.93
N PRO A 344 19.09 8.93 -3.84
CA PRO A 344 19.71 8.50 -2.60
C PRO A 344 18.91 7.37 -1.93
N ASP A 345 19.64 6.41 -1.37
CA ASP A 345 19.11 5.43 -0.42
C ASP A 345 19.20 6.01 1.00
N HIS A 346 18.05 6.05 1.67
CA HIS A 346 17.93 6.52 3.05
C HIS A 346 17.58 5.39 4.03
N SER A 347 17.56 4.14 3.56
CA SER A 347 17.29 2.99 4.41
C SER A 347 18.47 2.69 5.33
N THR A 348 18.15 2.13 6.49
CA THR A 348 19.10 1.77 7.54
C THR A 348 19.25 0.25 7.65
N GLU A 349 19.99 -0.23 8.65
CA GLU A 349 20.07 -1.68 8.93
C GLU A 349 18.87 -2.22 9.72
N THR A 350 18.10 -1.35 10.36
CA THR A 350 17.02 -1.75 11.27
C THR A 350 15.67 -1.14 10.89
N PHE A 351 14.59 -1.76 11.34
CA PHE A 351 13.25 -1.20 11.15
C PHE A 351 13.07 0.07 12.00
N SER A 352 13.55 0.07 13.24
CA SER A 352 13.48 1.26 14.09
C SER A 352 14.26 2.45 13.50
N GLY A 353 15.40 2.20 12.86
CA GLY A 353 16.15 3.24 12.14
C GLY A 353 15.37 3.83 10.97
N ASP A 354 14.72 2.99 10.16
CA ASP A 354 13.85 3.46 9.07
C ASP A 354 12.65 4.24 9.59
N LEU A 355 12.12 3.88 10.76
CA LEU A 355 10.97 4.55 11.35
C LEU A 355 11.34 5.99 11.75
N GLU A 356 12.53 6.21 12.31
CA GLU A 356 13.00 7.56 12.63
C GLU A 356 13.20 8.40 11.36
N VAL A 357 13.77 7.83 10.29
CA VAL A 357 13.90 8.53 9.00
C VAL A 357 12.53 8.88 8.43
N LEU A 358 11.54 7.97 8.48
CA LEU A 358 10.19 8.25 8.03
C LEU A 358 9.49 9.31 8.88
N LYS A 359 9.70 9.33 10.20
CA LYS A 359 9.17 10.38 11.08
C LYS A 359 9.71 11.75 10.67
N GLU A 360 11.01 11.87 10.41
CA GLU A 360 11.60 13.12 9.91
C GLU A 360 10.99 13.56 8.57
N SER A 361 10.81 12.61 7.64
CA SER A 361 10.16 12.84 6.34
C SER A 361 8.69 13.27 6.46
N ILE A 362 7.94 12.71 7.41
CA ILE A 362 6.52 13.03 7.61
C ILE A 362 6.36 14.36 8.35
N ALA A 363 7.25 14.69 9.28
CA ALA A 363 7.20 15.92 10.07
C ALA A 363 7.22 17.20 9.22
N SER A 364 7.72 17.14 7.98
CA SER A 364 7.70 18.26 7.05
C SER A 364 6.30 18.55 6.47
N VAL A 365 5.36 17.61 6.55
CA VAL A 365 4.06 17.66 5.85
C VAL A 365 2.84 17.37 6.74
N ALA A 366 3.03 16.69 7.86
CA ALA A 366 1.98 16.35 8.83
C ALA A 366 2.51 16.36 10.26
N ALA A 367 1.62 16.65 11.21
CA ALA A 367 1.96 16.70 12.64
C ALA A 367 1.80 15.34 13.34
N GLU A 368 0.97 14.45 12.78
CA GLU A 368 0.56 13.20 13.42
C GLU A 368 0.70 12.05 12.42
N ALA A 369 1.13 10.88 12.90
CA ALA A 369 1.10 9.63 12.15
C ALA A 369 0.64 8.52 13.10
N ILE A 370 -0.61 8.09 12.96
CA ILE A 370 -1.26 7.28 13.99
C ILE A 370 -1.35 5.83 13.51
N ALA A 371 -0.75 4.91 14.27
CA ALA A 371 -0.83 3.48 14.05
C ALA A 371 -1.85 2.85 15.03
N VAL A 372 -2.85 2.17 14.50
CA VAL A 372 -3.78 1.35 15.28
C VAL A 372 -3.33 -0.11 15.19
N ASP A 373 -2.95 -0.70 16.32
CA ASP A 373 -2.63 -2.12 16.40
C ASP A 373 -3.91 -2.97 16.32
N LEU A 374 -4.02 -3.76 15.26
CA LEU A 374 -5.13 -4.65 15.00
C LEU A 374 -4.80 -6.11 15.34
N THR A 375 -3.62 -6.39 15.89
CA THR A 375 -3.15 -7.74 16.23
C THR A 375 -4.16 -8.47 17.11
N ARG A 376 -4.51 -9.71 16.73
CA ARG A 376 -5.31 -10.59 17.60
C ARG A 376 -4.40 -11.48 18.42
N PRO A 377 -4.46 -11.44 19.77
CA PRO A 377 -3.62 -12.28 20.63
C PRO A 377 -3.70 -13.78 20.30
N GLY A 378 -4.87 -14.26 19.86
CA GLY A 378 -5.04 -15.65 19.47
C GLY A 378 -4.38 -16.03 18.13
N LEU A 379 -4.04 -15.07 17.27
CA LEU A 379 -3.38 -15.30 15.98
C LEU A 379 -1.91 -14.94 16.00
N GLY A 380 -1.51 -13.92 16.76
CA GLY A 380 -0.11 -13.50 16.87
C GLY A 380 0.48 -12.94 15.57
N ILE A 381 -0.36 -12.40 14.68
CA ILE A 381 0.07 -11.78 13.42
C ILE A 381 0.01 -10.26 13.61
N PRO A 382 1.16 -9.55 13.60
CA PRO A 382 1.19 -8.10 13.64
C PRO A 382 0.47 -7.50 12.43
N VAL A 383 -0.62 -6.78 12.70
CA VAL A 383 -1.35 -6.02 11.68
C VAL A 383 -1.65 -4.65 12.26
N VAL A 384 -1.40 -3.61 11.47
CA VAL A 384 -1.68 -2.23 11.84
C VAL A 384 -2.52 -1.55 10.78
N LYS A 385 -3.21 -0.50 11.20
CA LYS A 385 -3.80 0.49 10.31
C LYS A 385 -3.20 1.85 10.60
N VAL A 386 -2.49 2.40 9.63
CA VAL A 386 -1.85 3.71 9.71
C VAL A 386 -2.76 4.77 9.10
N VAL A 387 -2.94 5.87 9.83
CA VAL A 387 -3.65 7.07 9.39
C VAL A 387 -2.74 8.27 9.65
N VAL A 388 -2.42 9.04 8.61
CA VAL A 388 -1.62 10.27 8.74
C VAL A 388 -2.50 11.47 8.37
N PRO A 389 -3.11 12.16 9.34
CA PRO A 389 -3.92 13.36 9.08
C PRO A 389 -3.14 14.40 8.25
N GLY A 390 -3.68 14.72 7.09
CA GLY A 390 -3.08 15.61 6.10
C GLY A 390 -2.69 14.90 4.82
N LEU A 391 -2.36 13.61 4.84
CA LEU A 391 -1.95 12.89 3.63
C LEU A 391 -3.18 12.36 2.87
N SER A 392 -3.12 12.43 1.54
CA SER A 392 -4.17 11.97 0.64
C SER A 392 -4.09 10.45 0.45
N GLY A 393 -5.07 9.71 0.98
CA GLY A 393 -5.00 8.24 1.02
C GLY A 393 -5.64 7.48 -0.14
N ILE A 394 -6.25 8.14 -1.13
CA ILE A 394 -6.96 7.41 -2.22
C ILE A 394 -6.79 8.17 -3.54
N PRO A 395 -5.76 7.84 -4.32
CA PRO A 395 -5.52 8.48 -5.60
C PRO A 395 -6.62 8.13 -6.60
N PHE A 396 -6.81 9.00 -7.60
CA PHE A 396 -7.74 8.80 -8.73
C PHE A 396 -9.23 8.69 -8.40
N ASP A 397 -9.66 8.93 -7.15
CA ASP A 397 -11.08 9.08 -6.86
C ASP A 397 -11.56 10.45 -7.36
N PRO A 398 -12.53 10.51 -8.31
CA PRO A 398 -13.00 11.77 -8.87
C PRO A 398 -13.85 12.59 -7.89
N ARG A 399 -14.27 12.02 -6.75
CA ARG A 399 -15.13 12.71 -5.79
C ARG A 399 -14.32 13.72 -4.98
N PRO A 400 -14.83 14.95 -4.79
CA PRO A 400 -14.18 15.94 -3.93
C PRO A 400 -13.99 15.39 -2.52
N ARG A 401 -12.80 15.61 -1.98
CA ARG A 401 -12.39 15.17 -0.65
C ARG A 401 -11.73 16.32 0.06
N ASP A 402 -12.05 16.45 1.34
CA ASP A 402 -11.42 17.44 2.20
C ASP A 402 -10.49 16.73 3.19
N GLY A 403 -9.49 17.46 3.68
CA GLY A 403 -8.50 16.97 4.63
C GLY A 403 -7.20 16.42 4.02
N GLY A 404 -7.15 16.12 2.71
CA GLY A 404 -5.92 15.75 2.01
C GLY A 404 -5.14 16.96 1.45
N ARG A 405 -3.91 16.73 1.00
CA ARG A 405 -3.00 17.76 0.44
C ARG A 405 -3.19 18.12 -1.04
N VAL A 406 -4.16 17.51 -1.71
CA VAL A 406 -4.43 17.76 -3.13
C VAL A 406 -4.80 19.23 -3.35
N GLY A 407 -3.93 19.99 -4.01
CA GLY A 407 -4.10 21.41 -4.33
C GLY A 407 -3.26 22.40 -3.49
N SER A 408 -2.49 21.94 -2.50
CA SER A 408 -1.63 22.79 -1.65
C SER A 408 -0.16 22.37 -1.56
N ALA A 409 0.21 21.22 -2.13
CA ALA A 409 1.58 20.71 -2.07
C ALA A 409 2.50 21.34 -3.14
N ALA A 410 3.77 21.55 -2.77
CA ALA A 410 4.82 21.95 -3.69
C ALA A 410 5.53 20.69 -4.28
N PRO A 411 6.05 20.76 -5.51
CA PRO A 411 6.94 19.71 -6.03
C PRO A 411 8.21 19.60 -5.16
N ALA A 412 8.73 18.37 -5.04
CA ALA A 412 9.88 18.02 -4.21
C ALA A 412 11.21 18.65 -4.65
#